data_AF-A0A0D5YDH2-F1
#
_entry.id   AF-A0A0D5YDH2-F1
#
_cell.length_a   1.000
_cell.length_b   1.000
_cell.length_c   1.000
_cell.angle_alpha   90.00
_cell.angle_beta   90.00
_cell.angle_gamma   90.00
#
_symmetry.space_group_name_H-M   'P 1'
#
loop_
_entity.id
_entity.type
_entity.pdbx_description
1 polymer ?
#
loop_
_entity_poly.entity_id
_entity_poly.type
_entity_poly.pdbx_seq_one_letter_code
_entity_poly.pdbx_strand_id
1 'polypeptide(L)' 'MNHDEELVQCCRCRNKHLVKDRLRQPNKSTYGLMDLVCPRCKAQSYYKVNEVKKNV' A
#
# COMPACT_ATOMS: atom_id res chain seq x y z
N MET A 1 7.78 -11.84 10.60
CA MET A 1 6.62 -12.02 9.69
C MET A 1 6.82 -11.09 8.50
N ASN A 2 6.93 -11.62 7.28
CA ASN A 2 7.12 -10.81 6.06
C ASN A 2 5.77 -10.21 5.65
N HIS A 3 5.61 -8.90 5.81
CA HIS A 3 4.37 -8.18 5.46
C HIS A 3 4.29 -7.85 3.95
N ASP A 4 5.33 -8.18 3.20
CA ASP A 4 5.47 -7.84 1.78
C ASP A 4 4.45 -8.54 0.87
N GLU A 5 3.86 -9.64 1.33
CA GLU A 5 2.82 -10.40 0.63
C GLU A 5 1.40 -10.00 1.04
N GLU A 6 1.22 -9.00 1.91
CA GLU A 6 -0.10 -8.51 2.28
C GLU A 6 -0.75 -7.75 1.11
N LEU A 7 -1.99 -8.12 0.76
CA LEU A 7 -2.79 -7.40 -0.22
C LEU A 7 -3.45 -6.17 0.43
N VAL A 8 -3.27 -5.00 -0.19
CA VAL A 8 -3.85 -3.73 0.27
C VAL A 8 -4.62 -3.04 -0.85
N GLN A 9 -5.61 -2.23 -0.49
CA GLN A 9 -6.35 -1.40 -1.43
C GLN A 9 -6.16 0.08 -1.11
N CYS A 10 -5.77 0.87 -2.11
CA CYS A 10 -5.66 2.32 -1.99
C CYS A 10 -7.04 2.97 -1.80
N CYS A 11 -7.16 3.87 -0.81
CA CYS A 11 -8.43 4.57 -0.54
C CYS A 11 -8.79 5.60 -1.63
N ARG A 12 -7.79 6.15 -2.34
CA ARG A 12 -8.00 7.20 -3.35
C ARG A 12 -8.44 6.64 -4.71
N CYS A 13 -7.72 5.65 -5.23
CA CYS A 13 -7.95 5.14 -6.58
C CYS A 13 -8.45 3.69 -6.62
N ARG A 14 -8.68 3.06 -5.46
CA ARG A 14 -9.12 1.66 -5.32
C ARG A 14 -8.17 0.63 -5.95
N ASN A 15 -6.93 1.01 -6.22
CA ASN A 15 -5.91 0.08 -6.72
C ASN A 15 -5.58 -0.97 -5.66
N LYS A 16 -5.84 -2.25 -5.97
CA LYS A 16 -5.41 -3.41 -5.17
C LYS A 16 -4.00 -3.79 -5.60
N HIS A 17 -3.09 -3.96 -4.65
CA HIS A 17 -1.68 -4.27 -4.89
C HIS A 17 -1.05 -4.84 -3.61
N LEU A 18 0.13 -5.44 -3.72
CA LEU A 18 0.87 -5.93 -2.57
C LEU A 18 1.58 -4.79 -1.85
N VAL A 19 1.86 -4.96 -0.55
CA VAL A 19 2.64 -3.98 0.22
C VAL A 19 4.00 -3.73 -0.42
N LYS A 20 4.66 -4.78 -0.95
CA LYS A 20 5.96 -4.66 -1.63
C LYS A 20 5.95 -3.83 -2.91
N ASP A 21 4.78 -3.69 -3.55
CA ASP A 21 4.63 -2.91 -4.79
C ASP A 21 4.53 -1.40 -4.52
N ARG A 22 4.50 -0.98 -3.25
CA ARG A 22 4.43 0.43 -2.88
C ARG A 22 5.74 1.14 -3.14
N LEU A 23 5.64 2.34 -3.68
CA LEU A 23 6.80 3.15 -4.05
C LEU A 23 7.27 3.96 -2.84
N ARG A 24 8.59 4.09 -2.66
CA ARG A 24 9.18 5.03 -1.70
C ARG A 24 9.24 6.43 -2.32
N GLN A 25 8.77 7.44 -1.60
CA GLN A 25 8.85 8.84 -2.01
C GLN A 25 9.26 9.73 -0.82
N PRO A 26 9.99 10.83 -1.04
CA PRO A 26 10.31 11.77 0.04
C PRO A 26 9.04 12.28 0.71
N ASN A 27 9.04 12.26 2.04
CA ASN A 27 7.97 12.82 2.84
C ASN A 27 7.94 14.35 2.66
N LYS A 28 6.74 14.91 2.50
CA LYS A 28 6.55 16.35 2.24
C LYS A 28 6.68 17.22 3.48
N SER A 29 6.42 16.66 4.65
CA SER A 29 6.36 17.37 5.93
C SER A 29 7.68 17.28 6.71
N THR A 30 8.43 16.19 6.54
CA THR A 30 9.64 15.94 7.32
C THR A 30 10.79 15.52 6.41
N TYR A 31 11.83 16.35 6.38
CA TYR A 31 13.05 16.09 5.61
C TYR A 31 13.76 14.81 6.10
N GLY A 32 14.23 13.98 5.16
CA GLY A 32 14.92 12.73 5.45
C GLY A 32 14.02 11.51 5.67
N LEU A 33 12.69 11.68 5.75
CA LEU A 33 11.75 10.55 5.80
C LEU A 33 11.24 10.17 4.40
N MET A 34 10.92 8.89 4.25
CA MET A 34 10.35 8.33 3.02
C MET A 34 8.99 7.73 3.31
N ASP A 35 7.98 8.16 2.57
CA ASP A 35 6.64 7.58 2.59
C ASP A 35 6.55 6.44 1.59
N LEU A 36 5.81 5.40 1.96
CA LEU A 36 5.36 4.39 1.01
C LEU A 36 4.04 4.87 0.39
N VAL A 37 3.91 4.81 -0.93
CA VAL A 37 2.74 5.32 -1.65
C VAL A 37 2.17 4.32 -2.64
N CYS A 38 0.90 4.50 -2.99
CA CYS A 38 0.23 3.72 -4.02
C CYS A 38 0.96 3.87 -5.37
N PRO A 39 1.29 2.77 -6.07
CA PRO A 39 2.04 2.82 -7.33
C PRO A 39 1.27 3.51 -8.46
N ARG A 40 -0.07 3.56 -8.38
CA ARG A 40 -0.92 4.16 -9.40
C ARG A 40 -1.16 5.66 -9.21
N CYS A 41 -1.41 6.11 -7.97
CA CYS A 41 -1.87 7.49 -7.71
C CYS A 41 -1.05 8.24 -6.66
N LYS A 42 0.00 7.62 -6.10
CA LYS A 42 0.89 8.20 -5.08
C LYS A 42 0.21 8.60 -3.76
N ALA A 43 -1.02 8.13 -3.51
CA ALA A 43 -1.69 8.32 -2.22
C ALA A 43 -1.08 7.41 -1.14
N GLN A 44 -1.11 7.88 0.11
CA GLN A 44 -0.57 7.16 1.28
C GLN A 44 -1.63 6.35 2.03
N SER A 45 -2.91 6.63 1.82
CA SER A 45 -4.01 5.97 2.54
C SER A 45 -4.43 4.66 1.84
N TYR A 46 -4.45 3.57 2.60
CA TYR A 46 -4.85 2.24 2.16
C TYR A 46 -5.45 1.45 3.34
N TYR A 47 -6.14 0.37 3.02
CA TYR A 47 -6.62 -0.61 4.00
C TYR A 47 -6.25 -2.03 3.56
N LYS A 48 -6.09 -2.93 4.53
CA LYS A 48 -5.81 -4.35 4.28
C LYS A 48 -7.02 -5.00 3.62
N VAL A 49 -6.79 -5.76 2.57
CA VAL A 49 -7.82 -6.58 1.95
C VAL A 49 -7.63 -7.98 2.51
N ASN A 50 -8.50 -8.37 3.44
CA ASN A 50 -8.58 -9.78 3.81
C ASN A 50 -9.12 -10.53 2.60
N GLU A 51 -8.25 -11.28 1.92
CA GLU A 51 -8.73 -12.32 1.02
C GLU A 51 -9.46 -13.32 1.91
N VAL A 52 -10.80 -13.28 1.88
CA VAL A 52 -11.60 -14.36 2.45
C VAL A 52 -11.18 -15.59 1.69
N LYS A 53 -10.35 -16.44 2.29
CA LYS A 53 -10.04 -17.77 1.74
C LYS A 53 -11.39 -18.42 1.48
N LYS A 54 -11.78 -18.51 0.21
CA LYS A 54 -12.92 -19.31 -0.18
C LYS A 54 -12.49 -20.75 0.12
N ASN A 55 -12.88 -21.26 1.27
CA ASN A 55 -12.93 -22.70 1.49
C ASN A 55 -14.01 -23.21 0.54
N VAL A 56 -13.59 -23.64 -0.65
CA VAL A 56 -14.37 -24.50 -1.54
C VAL A 56 -14.03 -25.94 -1.18
#